data_AF-A0AAD7B3A4-F1
#
_entry.id   AF-A0AAD7B3A4-F1
#
_cell.length_a   1.000
_cell.length_b   1.000
_cell.length_c   1.000
_cell.angle_alpha   90.00
_cell.angle_beta   90.00
_cell.angle_gamma   90.00
#
_symmetry.space_group_name_H-M   'P 1'
#
loop_
_entity.id
_entity.type
_entity.pdbx_description
1 polymer ?
#
loop_
_entity_poly.entity_id
_entity_poly.type
_entity_poly.pdbx_seq_one_letter_code
_entity_poly.pdbx_strand_id
1 'polypeptide(L)'
;SSSVDDDPKCILCGAASPQIRIESHVTKSTPGSPLYTLLNSNNPPKASELPLVYSATAELSEHLVSLDEEISQLQDRLVQLNQDRSVLARQLRRHEAILSPIRRAPPEILGEIFSWTLPCSFREANLEDCDFDLTRSPWVLTHVCSLWRAVAISMPSLWSLILLRYDHDHKAHYPLAAVQTHV
;
A
#
# COMPACT_ATOMS: atom_id res chain seq x y z
N SER A 1 -0.92 38.84 -34.34
CA SER A 1 -0.72 38.81 -32.88
C SER A 1 -0.79 37.36 -32.44
N SER A 2 0.37 36.79 -32.14
CA SER A 2 0.55 35.39 -31.73
C SER A 2 0.03 35.17 -30.31
N SER A 3 -1.03 34.39 -30.16
CA SER A 3 -1.50 33.88 -28.87
C SER A 3 -0.66 32.67 -28.52
N VAL A 4 0.26 32.84 -27.56
CA VAL A 4 1.04 31.74 -26.98
C VAL A 4 0.18 31.15 -25.87
N ASP A 5 -0.43 30.00 -26.14
CA ASP A 5 -1.07 29.20 -25.10
C ASP A 5 0.03 28.60 -24.21
N ASP A 6 0.23 29.19 -23.03
CA ASP A 6 1.11 28.65 -21.99
C ASP A 6 0.41 27.44 -21.33
N ASP A 7 0.87 26.23 -21.64
CA ASP A 7 0.36 24.99 -21.06
C ASP A 7 0.59 24.94 -19.52
N PRO A 8 -0.38 24.45 -18.73
CA PRO A 8 -0.28 24.42 -17.28
C PRO A 8 0.78 23.41 -16.79
N LYS A 9 1.89 23.95 -16.26
CA LYS A 9 2.98 23.21 -15.63
C LYS A 9 2.64 22.83 -14.18
N CYS A 10 3.16 21.69 -13.73
CA CYS A 10 3.04 21.26 -12.33
C CYS A 10 3.75 22.24 -11.38
N ILE A 11 3.05 22.75 -10.37
CA ILE A 11 3.56 23.76 -9.41
C ILE A 11 4.70 23.22 -8.52
N LEU A 12 4.85 21.90 -8.42
CA LEU A 12 5.85 21.25 -7.54
C LEU A 12 7.16 20.87 -8.25
N CYS A 13 7.12 20.52 -9.54
CA CYS A 13 8.31 20.04 -10.26
C CYS A 13 8.56 20.75 -11.60
N GLY A 14 7.67 21.65 -12.04
CA GLY A 14 7.82 22.40 -13.29
C GLY A 14 7.67 21.57 -14.57
N ALA A 15 7.44 20.26 -14.45
CA ALA A 15 7.17 19.39 -15.60
C ALA A 15 5.84 19.80 -16.25
N ALA A 16 5.83 19.81 -17.59
CA ALA A 16 4.60 19.88 -18.35
C ALA A 16 3.69 18.73 -17.90
N SER A 17 2.44 19.02 -17.55
CA SER A 17 1.47 17.97 -17.28
C SER A 17 1.37 17.13 -18.55
N PRO A 18 1.58 15.79 -18.51
CA PRO A 18 1.22 14.98 -19.66
C PRO A 18 -0.28 15.17 -19.83
N GLN A 19 -0.67 15.94 -20.86
CA GLN A 19 -2.04 15.98 -21.30
C GLN A 19 -2.34 14.55 -21.75
N ILE A 20 -2.91 13.75 -20.85
CA ILE A 20 -3.62 12.55 -21.23
C ILE A 20 -4.86 13.07 -21.95
N ARG A 21 -4.67 13.40 -23.22
CA ARG A 21 -5.74 13.80 -24.11
C ARG A 21 -6.50 12.52 -24.39
N ILE A 22 -7.52 12.26 -23.57
CA ILE A 22 -8.49 11.20 -23.84
C ILE A 22 -9.30 11.68 -25.05
N GLU A 23 -8.74 11.55 -26.24
CA GLU A 23 -9.53 11.65 -27.46
C GLU A 23 -10.50 10.47 -27.43
N SER A 24 -11.80 10.78 -27.29
CA SER A 24 -12.83 9.78 -27.45
C SER A 24 -12.86 9.37 -28.93
N HIS A 25 -12.05 8.39 -29.31
CA HIS A 25 -12.13 7.69 -30.60
C HIS A 25 -13.35 6.75 -30.60
N VAL A 26 -14.53 7.29 -30.25
CA VAL A 26 -15.77 6.64 -30.64
C VAL A 26 -15.93 6.98 -32.10
N THR A 27 -15.63 6.03 -32.99
CA THR A 27 -16.03 6.08 -34.39
C THR A 27 -17.56 6.10 -34.42
N LYS A 28 -18.16 7.27 -34.26
CA LYS A 28 -19.61 7.45 -34.35
C LYS A 28 -19.97 7.25 -35.82
N SER A 29 -20.46 6.05 -36.16
CA SER A 29 -21.07 5.81 -37.46
C SER A 29 -22.14 6.87 -37.70
N THR A 30 -22.02 7.62 -38.81
CA THR A 30 -22.96 8.71 -39.12
C THR A 30 -24.35 8.13 -39.42
N PRO A 31 -25.43 8.71 -38.87
CA PRO A 31 -26.79 8.28 -39.18
C PRO A 31 -27.04 8.25 -40.69
N GLY A 32 -27.56 7.13 -41.19
CA GLY A 32 -27.84 6.92 -42.62
C GLY A 32 -26.69 6.31 -43.45
N SER A 33 -25.51 6.11 -42.86
CA SER A 33 -24.45 5.31 -43.52
C SER A 33 -24.84 3.82 -43.61
N PRO A 34 -24.32 3.07 -44.60
CA PRO A 34 -24.56 1.62 -44.69
C PRO A 34 -24.13 0.88 -43.40
N LEU A 35 -23.01 1.31 -42.81
CA LEU A 35 -22.51 0.78 -41.55
C LEU A 35 -23.46 1.07 -40.37
N TYR A 36 -24.00 2.28 -40.29
CA TYR A 36 -25.03 2.63 -39.29
C TYR A 36 -26.31 1.79 -39.45
N THR A 37 -26.79 1.58 -40.67
CA THR A 37 -27.98 0.76 -40.93
C THR A 37 -27.74 -0.70 -40.56
N LEU A 38 -26.55 -1.24 -40.84
CA LEU A 38 -26.17 -2.61 -40.45
C LEU A 38 -26.04 -2.74 -38.93
N LEU A 39 -25.45 -1.76 -38.23
CA LEU A 39 -25.34 -1.78 -36.77
C LEU A 39 -26.70 -1.69 -36.05
N ASN A 40 -27.71 -1.12 -36.70
CA ASN A 40 -29.05 -0.93 -36.15
C ASN A 40 -30.10 -1.90 -36.73
N SER A 41 -29.68 -2.95 -37.44
CA SER A 41 -30.59 -3.97 -37.96
C SER A 41 -29.99 -5.37 -37.86
N ASN A 42 -30.84 -6.40 -37.80
CA ASN A 42 -30.40 -7.80 -37.79
C ASN A 42 -30.22 -8.38 -39.21
N ASN A 43 -30.09 -7.53 -40.23
CA ASN A 43 -29.91 -7.99 -41.61
C ASN A 43 -28.45 -8.40 -41.85
N PRO A 44 -28.18 -9.52 -42.54
CA PRO A 44 -26.82 -9.88 -42.89
C PRO A 44 -26.23 -8.86 -43.89
N PRO A 45 -24.91 -8.57 -43.81
CA PRO A 45 -24.25 -7.70 -44.79
C PRO A 45 -24.35 -8.27 -46.19
N LYS A 46 -24.67 -7.43 -47.17
CA LYS A 46 -24.60 -7.81 -48.58
C LYS A 46 -23.15 -7.95 -49.02
N ALA A 47 -22.90 -8.70 -50.09
CA ALA A 47 -21.55 -8.87 -50.64
C ALA A 47 -20.82 -7.53 -50.92
N SER A 48 -21.58 -6.49 -51.33
CA SER A 48 -21.05 -5.13 -51.55
C SER A 48 -20.71 -4.36 -50.27
N GLU A 49 -21.26 -4.76 -49.13
CA GLU A 49 -21.06 -4.12 -47.82
C GLU A 49 -19.95 -4.79 -47.01
N LEU A 50 -19.56 -6.02 -47.36
CA LEU A 50 -18.49 -6.77 -46.69
C LEU A 50 -17.16 -5.99 -46.63
N PRO A 51 -16.65 -5.36 -47.70
CA PRO A 51 -15.38 -4.63 -47.62
C PRO A 51 -15.41 -3.48 -46.60
N LEU A 52 -16.55 -2.78 -46.52
CA LEU A 52 -16.77 -1.69 -45.55
C LEU A 52 -16.76 -2.21 -44.10
N VAL A 53 -17.43 -3.34 -43.86
CA VAL A 53 -17.46 -3.96 -42.54
C VAL A 53 -16.05 -4.42 -42.16
N TYR A 54 -15.34 -5.12 -43.06
CA TYR A 54 -13.99 -5.59 -42.79
C TYR A 54 -13.01 -4.45 -42.52
N SER A 55 -13.04 -3.37 -43.31
CA SER A 55 -12.14 -2.22 -43.09
C SER A 55 -12.41 -1.55 -41.75
N ALA A 56 -13.68 -1.34 -41.39
CA ALA A 56 -14.05 -0.74 -40.11
C ALA A 56 -13.68 -1.64 -38.93
N THR A 57 -13.84 -2.96 -39.06
CA THR A 57 -13.40 -3.89 -38.01
C THR A 57 -11.88 -3.92 -37.86
N ALA A 58 -11.13 -3.80 -38.96
CA ALA A 58 -9.68 -3.78 -38.93
C ALA A 58 -9.15 -2.50 -38.24
N GLU A 59 -9.70 -1.33 -38.60
CA GLU A 59 -9.37 -0.05 -37.99
C GLU A 59 -9.66 -0.07 -36.48
N LEU A 60 -10.84 -0.55 -36.08
CA LEU A 60 -11.20 -0.70 -34.66
C LEU A 60 -10.26 -1.67 -33.94
N SER A 61 -9.89 -2.78 -34.56
CA SER A 61 -8.97 -3.75 -33.96
C SER A 61 -7.57 -3.18 -33.76
N GLU A 62 -7.07 -2.40 -34.72
CA GLU A 62 -5.76 -1.75 -34.64
C GLU A 62 -5.74 -0.70 -33.52
N HIS A 63 -6.80 0.10 -33.41
CA HIS A 63 -6.96 1.07 -32.34
C HIS A 63 -7.06 0.40 -30.96
N LEU A 64 -7.77 -0.72 -30.83
CA LEU A 64 -7.83 -1.48 -29.58
C LEU A 64 -6.45 -2.00 -29.18
N VAL A 65 -5.68 -2.57 -30.11
CA VAL A 65 -4.31 -3.02 -29.83
C VAL A 65 -3.43 -1.87 -29.36
N SER A 66 -3.50 -0.71 -30.02
CA SER A 66 -2.73 0.48 -29.60
C SER A 66 -3.11 0.94 -28.19
N LEU A 67 -4.41 0.94 -27.85
CA LEU A 67 -4.86 1.31 -26.50
C LEU A 67 -4.42 0.29 -25.45
N ASP A 68 -4.50 -1.01 -25.76
CA ASP A 68 -4.05 -2.06 -24.84
C ASP A 68 -2.54 -1.99 -24.57
N GLU A 69 -1.74 -1.66 -25.59
CA GLU A 69 -0.30 -1.39 -25.43
C GLU A 69 -0.04 -0.18 -24.53
N GLU A 70 -0.75 0.93 -24.73
CA GLU A 70 -0.61 2.12 -23.89
C GLU A 70 -1.05 1.83 -22.44
N ILE A 71 -2.15 1.12 -22.25
CA ILE A 71 -2.62 0.67 -20.93
C ILE A 71 -1.53 -0.17 -20.24
N SER A 72 -0.94 -1.14 -20.95
CA SER A 72 0.12 -1.98 -20.41
C SER A 72 1.32 -1.15 -19.97
N GLN A 73 1.79 -0.22 -20.82
CA GLN A 73 2.92 0.64 -20.50
C GLN A 73 2.66 1.53 -19.27
N LEU A 74 1.46 2.10 -19.16
CA LEU A 74 1.08 2.93 -18.02
C LEU A 74 0.95 2.10 -16.73
N GLN A 75 0.43 0.88 -16.82
CA GLN A 75 0.36 -0.05 -15.69
C GLN A 75 1.77 -0.42 -15.19
N ASP A 76 2.69 -0.76 -16.09
CA ASP A 76 4.08 -1.03 -15.74
C ASP A 76 4.74 0.18 -15.07
N ARG A 77 4.50 1.39 -15.60
CA ARG A 77 5.01 2.62 -15.01
C ARG A 77 4.45 2.87 -13.61
N LEU A 78 3.16 2.60 -13.41
CA LEU A 78 2.50 2.72 -12.12
C LEU A 78 3.08 1.73 -11.09
N VAL A 79 3.37 0.50 -11.51
CA VAL A 79 4.04 -0.50 -10.66
C VAL A 79 5.42 0.00 -10.21
N GLN A 80 6.24 0.49 -11.14
CA GLN A 80 7.57 1.03 -10.82
C GLN A 80 7.49 2.21 -9.83
N LEU A 81 6.62 3.19 -10.09
CA LEU A 81 6.47 4.36 -9.22
C LEU A 81 6.00 3.97 -7.81
N ASN A 82 5.14 2.97 -7.69
CA ASN A 82 4.72 2.46 -6.38
C ASN A 82 5.86 1.76 -5.63
N GLN A 83 6.72 1.02 -6.34
CA GLN A 83 7.92 0.42 -5.75
C GLN A 83 8.86 1.51 -5.23
N ASP A 84 9.16 2.52 -6.05
CA ASP A 84 10.01 3.66 -5.65
C ASP A 84 9.44 4.40 -4.45
N ARG A 85 8.13 4.69 -4.47
CA ARG A 85 7.42 5.31 -3.34
C ARG A 85 7.57 4.48 -2.07
N SER A 86 7.45 3.15 -2.16
CA SER A 86 7.59 2.27 -1.00
C SER A 86 9.00 2.29 -0.41
N VAL A 87 10.02 2.33 -1.27
CA VAL A 87 11.44 2.41 -0.87
C VAL A 87 11.71 3.74 -0.17
N LEU A 88 11.29 4.85 -0.76
CA LEU A 88 11.47 6.18 -0.19
C LEU A 88 10.71 6.35 1.13
N ALA A 89 9.47 5.88 1.20
CA ALA A 89 8.69 5.92 2.44
C ALA A 89 9.37 5.14 3.58
N ARG A 90 9.96 3.98 3.27
CA ARG A 90 10.75 3.20 4.25
C ARG A 90 12.02 3.95 4.68
N GLN A 91 12.72 4.59 3.75
CA GLN A 91 13.89 5.40 4.07
C GLN A 91 13.51 6.59 4.94
N LEU A 92 12.45 7.32 4.61
CA LEU A 92 11.94 8.45 5.39
C LEU A 92 11.65 8.04 6.83
N ARG A 93 10.89 6.97 7.04
CA ARG A 93 10.60 6.43 8.38
C ARG A 93 11.86 6.12 9.18
N ARG A 94 12.91 5.60 8.54
CA ARG A 94 14.20 5.35 9.20
C ARG A 94 14.89 6.65 9.64
N HIS A 95 14.81 7.71 8.83
CA HIS A 95 15.38 9.01 9.18
C HIS A 95 14.58 9.69 10.30
N GLU A 96 13.25 9.66 10.23
CA GLU A 96 12.38 10.14 11.30
C GLU A 96 12.65 9.40 12.62
N ALA A 97 12.86 8.08 12.57
CA ALA A 97 13.23 7.29 13.75
C ALA A 97 14.58 7.71 14.35
N ILE A 98 15.52 8.23 13.57
CA ILE A 98 16.79 8.80 14.08
C ILE A 98 16.53 10.12 14.82
N LEU A 99 15.59 10.92 14.32
CA LEU A 99 15.20 12.20 14.92
C LEU A 99 14.24 12.05 16.10
N SER A 100 13.76 10.84 16.37
CA SER A 100 12.83 10.57 17.46
C SER A 100 13.39 11.04 18.81
N PRO A 101 12.62 11.82 19.59
CA PRO A 101 13.03 12.31 20.91
C PRO A 101 13.49 11.19 21.85
N ILE A 102 12.94 9.98 21.67
CA ILE A 102 13.25 8.82 22.51
C ILE A 102 14.72 8.41 22.47
N ARG A 103 15.45 8.72 21.38
CA ARG A 103 16.89 8.45 21.27
C ARG A 103 17.75 9.41 22.10
N ARG A 104 17.17 10.53 22.56
CA ARG A 104 17.83 11.53 23.39
C ARG A 104 17.45 11.40 24.87
N ALA A 105 16.47 10.55 25.19
CA ALA A 105 16.06 10.32 26.56
C ALA A 105 17.18 9.61 27.32
N PRO A 106 17.57 10.11 28.51
CA PRO A 106 18.47 9.40 29.40
C PRO A 106 17.89 8.02 29.78
N PRO A 107 18.72 6.99 29.98
CA PRO A 107 18.30 5.67 30.43
C PRO A 107 17.43 5.71 31.71
N GLU A 108 17.69 6.66 32.60
CA GLU A 108 16.98 6.84 33.86
C GLU A 108 15.52 7.22 33.64
N ILE A 109 15.25 8.12 32.69
CA ILE A 109 13.89 8.55 32.33
C ILE A 109 13.14 7.41 31.66
N LEU A 110 13.81 6.63 30.81
CA LEU A 110 13.21 5.42 30.23
C LEU A 110 12.86 4.40 31.32
N GLY A 111 13.75 4.19 32.28
CA GLY A 111 13.50 3.29 33.39
C GLY A 111 12.36 3.76 34.29
N GLU A 112 12.26 5.07 34.55
CA GLU A 112 11.13 5.65 35.25
C GLU A 112 9.83 5.38 34.50
N ILE A 113 9.77 5.66 33.19
CA ILE A 113 8.60 5.35 32.35
C ILE A 113 8.24 3.85 32.42
N PHE A 114 9.23 2.96 32.33
CA PHE A 114 9.00 1.51 32.42
C PHE A 114 8.48 1.09 33.79
N SER A 115 8.83 1.78 34.87
CA SER A 115 8.30 1.46 36.20
C SER A 115 6.78 1.66 36.29
N TRP A 116 6.21 2.58 35.50
CA TRP A 116 4.76 2.79 35.40
C TRP A 116 4.02 1.70 34.63
N THR A 117 4.73 0.80 33.95
CA THR A 117 4.11 -0.35 33.27
C THR A 117 4.02 -1.59 34.15
N LEU A 118 4.51 -1.52 35.39
CA LEU A 118 4.40 -2.59 36.37
C LEU A 118 3.05 -2.53 37.10
N PRO A 119 2.40 -3.69 37.36
CA PRO A 119 1.21 -3.73 38.20
C PRO A 119 1.57 -3.29 39.64
N CYS A 120 0.75 -2.45 40.27
CA CYS A 120 1.01 -1.93 41.62
C CYS A 120 0.94 -3.03 42.69
N SER A 121 0.26 -4.15 42.41
CA SER A 121 0.22 -5.32 43.29
C SER A 121 -0.04 -6.62 42.52
N PHE A 122 0.34 -7.76 43.09
CA PHE A 122 0.00 -9.10 42.55
C PHE A 122 -1.52 -9.31 42.41
N ARG A 123 -2.32 -8.57 43.20
CA ARG A 123 -3.78 -8.65 43.20
C ARG A 123 -4.43 -7.85 42.07
N GLU A 124 -3.72 -6.86 41.55
CA GLU A 124 -4.11 -6.06 40.38
C GLU A 124 -3.61 -6.64 39.05
N ALA A 125 -2.69 -7.62 39.11
CA ALA A 125 -2.35 -8.42 37.94
C ALA A 125 -3.57 -9.27 37.56
N ASN A 126 -4.37 -8.79 36.60
CA ASN A 126 -5.54 -9.52 36.13
C ASN A 126 -5.12 -10.89 35.61
N LEU A 127 -5.76 -11.94 36.11
CA LEU A 127 -5.44 -13.31 35.67
C LEU A 127 -5.73 -13.52 34.18
N GLU A 128 -6.61 -12.71 33.58
CA GLU A 128 -6.90 -12.66 32.13
C GLU A 128 -5.75 -12.08 31.30
N ASP A 129 -4.84 -11.32 31.90
CA ASP A 129 -3.67 -10.75 31.25
C ASP A 129 -2.43 -11.68 31.35
N CYS A 130 -2.60 -12.89 31.90
CA CYS A 130 -1.55 -13.90 32.12
C CYS A 130 -1.26 -14.80 30.92
N ASP A 131 -1.89 -14.54 29.77
CA ASP A 131 -1.43 -15.16 28.54
C ASP A 131 -0.03 -14.63 28.25
N PHE A 132 0.87 -15.53 27.86
CA PHE A 132 2.23 -15.18 27.47
C PHE A 132 2.15 -14.33 26.18
N ASP A 133 1.91 -13.04 26.35
CA ASP A 133 1.66 -12.08 25.30
C ASP A 133 2.89 -11.18 25.14
N LEU A 134 3.64 -11.44 24.07
CA LEU A 134 4.83 -10.67 23.72
C LEU A 134 4.51 -9.20 23.36
N THR A 135 3.23 -8.86 23.17
CA THR A 135 2.77 -7.49 22.92
C THR A 135 2.56 -6.68 24.20
N ARG A 136 2.71 -7.30 25.38
CA ARG A 136 2.54 -6.65 26.69
C ARG A 136 3.87 -6.43 27.42
N SER A 137 3.84 -5.56 28.43
CA SER A 137 4.96 -5.35 29.34
C SER A 137 5.25 -6.63 30.15
N PRO A 138 6.52 -6.99 30.40
CA PRO A 138 7.74 -6.26 30.03
C PRO A 138 8.24 -6.54 28.60
N TRP A 139 7.69 -7.54 27.90
CA TRP A 139 8.20 -8.03 26.62
C TRP A 139 8.21 -6.96 25.53
N VAL A 140 7.10 -6.23 25.37
CA VAL A 140 6.95 -5.19 24.33
C VAL A 140 8.02 -4.10 24.43
N LEU A 141 8.47 -3.76 25.64
CA LEU A 141 9.51 -2.76 25.89
C LEU A 141 10.83 -3.18 25.26
N THR A 142 11.13 -4.48 25.25
CA THR A 142 12.35 -5.02 24.63
C THR A 142 12.30 -4.98 23.11
N HIS A 143 11.14 -4.85 22.47
CA HIS A 143 10.99 -4.90 21.02
C HIS A 143 10.98 -3.52 20.33
N VAL A 144 10.95 -2.41 21.08
CA VAL A 144 10.87 -1.05 20.49
C VAL A 144 12.18 -0.64 19.81
N CYS A 145 13.30 -0.65 20.54
CA CYS A 145 14.62 -0.34 20.01
C CYS A 145 15.73 -0.94 20.88
N SER A 146 17.00 -0.87 20.42
CA SER A 146 18.15 -1.39 21.16
C SER A 146 18.35 -0.71 22.52
N LEU A 147 18.11 0.61 22.60
CA LEU A 147 18.21 1.36 23.85
C LEU A 147 17.17 0.90 24.87
N TRP A 148 15.90 0.78 24.46
CA TRP A 148 14.83 0.29 25.34
C TRP A 148 15.09 -1.13 25.80
N ARG A 149 15.56 -2.00 24.91
CA ARG A 149 15.96 -3.37 25.27
C ARG A 149 17.05 -3.37 26.33
N ALA A 150 18.10 -2.57 26.16
CA ALA A 150 19.20 -2.48 27.12
C ALA A 150 18.70 -2.01 28.50
N VAL A 151 17.88 -0.95 28.53
CA VAL A 151 17.30 -0.43 29.78
C VAL A 151 16.38 -1.47 30.43
N ALA A 152 15.46 -2.06 29.69
CA ALA A 152 14.50 -3.02 30.21
C ALA A 152 15.19 -4.28 30.77
N ILE A 153 16.20 -4.81 30.08
CA ILE A 153 16.99 -5.96 30.58
C ILE A 153 17.79 -5.58 31.83
N SER A 154 18.29 -4.34 31.91
CA SER A 154 19.05 -3.85 33.07
C SER A 154 18.21 -3.57 34.32
N MET A 155 16.88 -3.66 34.23
CA MET A 155 15.95 -3.41 35.34
C MET A 155 15.34 -4.72 35.86
N PRO A 156 15.88 -5.32 36.94
CA PRO A 156 15.34 -6.57 37.48
C PRO A 156 13.89 -6.49 37.95
N SER A 157 13.43 -5.29 38.36
CA SER A 157 12.05 -5.05 38.77
C SER A 157 11.04 -5.29 37.65
N LEU A 158 11.43 -5.14 36.38
CA LEU A 158 10.55 -5.45 35.25
C LEU A 158 10.27 -6.94 35.09
N TRP A 159 11.18 -7.77 35.59
CA TRP A 159 11.16 -9.23 35.42
C TRP A 159 10.85 -9.98 36.71
N SER A 160 10.49 -9.27 37.78
CA SER A 160 10.21 -9.87 39.09
C SER A 160 8.90 -10.66 39.13
N LEU A 161 8.02 -10.45 38.15
CA LEU A 161 6.74 -11.14 38.04
C LEU A 161 6.50 -11.58 36.59
N ILE A 162 6.56 -12.89 36.34
CA ILE A 162 6.20 -13.51 35.06
C ILE A 162 5.08 -14.50 35.35
N LEU A 163 3.88 -14.22 34.83
CA LEU A 163 2.72 -15.09 34.96
C LEU A 163 2.64 -15.95 33.70
N LEU A 164 2.61 -17.27 33.89
CA LEU A 164 2.44 -18.24 32.82
C LEU A 164 1.10 -18.94 33.03
N ARG A 165 0.15 -18.74 32.11
CA ARG A 165 -1.04 -19.57 32.06
C ARG A 165 -0.68 -20.90 31.38
N TYR A 166 -0.74 -21.98 32.16
CA TYR A 166 -0.64 -23.34 31.63
C TYR A 166 -2.05 -23.83 31.30
N ASP A 167 -2.39 -23.88 30.02
CA ASP A 167 -3.64 -24.49 29.57
C ASP A 167 -3.47 -26.01 29.52
N HIS A 168 -4.24 -26.73 30.34
CA HIS A 168 -4.17 -28.20 30.44
C HIS A 168 -5.00 -28.89 29.33
N ASP A 169 -5.70 -28.16 28.47
CA ASP A 169 -6.63 -28.73 27.49
C ASP A 169 -6.35 -28.24 26.05
N HIS A 170 -5.23 -28.69 25.47
CA HIS A 170 -4.87 -28.37 24.08
C HIS A 170 -5.68 -29.19 23.05
N LYS A 171 -6.84 -28.65 22.68
CA LYS A 171 -7.32 -28.60 21.28
C LYS A 171 -7.47 -27.14 20.84
N ALA A 172 -6.42 -26.35 20.92
CA ALA A 172 -6.40 -25.01 20.35
C ALA A 172 -5.57 -25.02 19.05
N HIS A 173 -6.24 -24.70 17.94
CA HIS A 173 -5.65 -24.38 16.64
C HIS A 173 -4.66 -23.22 16.83
N TYR A 174 -3.38 -23.44 16.57
CA TYR A 174 -2.40 -22.36 16.48
C TYR A 174 -2.57 -21.66 15.12
N PRO A 175 -2.76 -20.34 15.05
CA PRO A 175 -2.64 -19.63 13.78
C PRO A 175 -1.16 -19.48 13.48
N LEU A 176 -0.69 -20.18 12.45
CA LEU A 176 0.67 -20.11 11.86
C LEU A 176 1.08 -18.71 11.34
N ALA A 177 0.31 -17.65 11.60
CA ALA A 177 0.51 -16.35 10.98
C ALA A 177 1.48 -15.42 11.74
N ALA A 178 1.86 -15.72 12.98
CA ALA A 178 2.71 -14.81 13.78
C ALA A 178 4.22 -15.02 13.59
N VAL A 179 4.65 -16.01 12.80
CA VAL A 179 6.07 -16.19 12.44
C VAL A 179 6.21 -16.09 10.93
N GLN A 180 5.92 -14.91 10.38
CA GLN A 180 6.52 -14.51 9.11
C GLN A 180 7.73 -13.63 9.39
N THR A 181 8.86 -14.25 9.12
CA THR A 181 10.23 -13.74 9.03
C THR A 181 10.30 -12.34 8.43
N HIS A 182 10.65 -11.35 9.25
CA HIS A 182 11.40 -10.19 8.77
C HIS A 182 12.89 -10.55 8.73
N VAL A 183 13.37 -10.89 7.53
CA VAL A 183 14.74 -10.64 7.08
C VAL A 183 14.68 -9.44 6.14
#